data_AF-A0A7S1AI80-F1
#
_entry.id   AF-A0A7S1AI80-F1
#
_cell.length_a   1.000
_cell.length_b   1.000
_cell.length_c   1.000
_cell.angle_alpha   90.00
_cell.angle_beta   90.00
_cell.angle_gamma   90.00
#
_symmetry.space_group_name_H-M   'P 1'
#
loop_
_entity.id
_entity.type
_entity.pdbx_description
1 polymer ?
#
loop_
_entity_poly.entity_id
_entity_poly.type
_entity_poly.pdbx_seq_one_letter_code
_entity_poly.pdbx_strand_id
1 'polypeptide(L)'
;SESQLRHTQKTGEHMLQASVHQLNKDTISLSQLHTILDHQQVYEKLATQVLGVKPTCIPQSAAKLRKFDTEFVQVRAYVKMFCSLARVEARDLEVLIEDVKDHYNTLELQVAASKFDGLAVRPHLGWLFSLRGSDVFSNIWKSAARLGGARDVTLRQESVVSLVIPKAKASWEALAKDIENG
;
A
#
# COMPACT_ATOMS: atom_id res chain seq x y z
N SER A 1 32.20 30.24 18.54
CA SER A 1 32.30 29.38 17.34
C SER A 1 32.54 27.89 17.65
N GLU A 2 33.36 27.49 18.62
CA GLU A 2 33.53 26.04 18.95
C GLU A 2 32.40 25.43 19.79
N SER A 3 31.79 26.20 20.71
CA SER A 3 30.72 25.67 21.58
C SER A 3 29.44 25.35 20.78
N GLN A 4 29.13 26.15 19.75
CA GLN A 4 28.00 25.92 18.85
C GLN A 4 28.21 24.67 17.98
N LEU A 5 29.43 24.45 17.45
CA LEU A 5 29.76 23.25 16.68
C LEU A 5 29.64 21.97 17.52
N ARG A 6 30.14 21.98 18.76
CA ARG A 6 30.00 20.84 19.69
C ARG A 6 28.54 20.56 20.06
N HIS A 7 27.72 21.61 20.20
CA HIS A 7 26.29 21.44 20.46
C HIS A 7 25.57 20.82 19.26
N THR A 8 25.79 21.34 18.05
CA THR A 8 25.18 20.81 16.82
C THR A 8 25.58 19.35 16.57
N GLN A 9 26.83 18.99 16.84
CA GLN A 9 27.32 17.62 16.70
C GLN A 9 26.62 16.65 17.66
N LYS A 10 26.47 17.03 18.94
CA LYS A 10 25.72 16.22 19.93
C LYS A 10 24.25 16.06 19.56
N THR A 11 23.62 17.11 19.05
CA THR A 11 22.23 17.05 18.56
C THR A 11 22.12 16.08 17.38
N GLY A 12 23.03 16.15 16.41
CA GLY A 12 23.05 15.25 15.25
C GLY A 12 23.24 13.79 15.62
N GLU A 13 24.18 13.50 16.53
CA GLU A 13 24.43 12.15 17.05
C GLU A 13 23.18 11.57 17.75
N HIS A 14 22.53 12.37 18.61
CA HIS A 14 21.31 11.94 19.28
C HIS A 14 20.16 11.65 18.29
N MET A 15 19.99 12.48 17.25
CA MET A 15 18.99 12.23 16.20
C MET A 15 19.29 10.95 15.42
N LEU A 16 20.55 10.71 15.08
CA LEU A 16 20.98 9.49 14.37
C LEU A 16 20.76 8.24 15.25
N GLN A 17 21.05 8.34 16.54
CA GLN A 17 20.79 7.25 17.49
C GLN A 17 19.30 6.95 17.60
N ALA A 18 18.46 8.00 17.67
CA ALA A 18 17.01 7.86 17.68
C ALA A 18 16.49 7.19 16.39
N SER A 19 16.96 7.61 15.21
CA SER A 19 16.51 7.03 13.94
C SER A 19 16.92 5.57 13.79
N VAL A 20 18.14 5.19 14.22
CA VAL A 20 18.56 3.78 14.25
C VAL A 20 17.68 2.96 15.21
N HIS A 21 17.36 3.51 16.38
CA HIS A 21 16.48 2.86 17.33
C HIS A 21 15.06 2.66 16.78
N GLN A 22 14.51 3.68 16.12
CA GLN A 22 13.19 3.65 15.49
C GLN A 22 13.13 2.66 14.33
N LEU A 23 14.17 2.58 13.50
CA LEU A 23 14.28 1.56 12.43
C LEU A 23 14.24 0.15 13.01
N ASN A 24 15.00 -0.11 14.08
CA ASN A 24 15.05 -1.43 14.72
C ASN A 24 13.70 -1.85 15.33
N LYS A 25 12.84 -0.88 15.69
CA LYS A 25 11.52 -1.11 16.26
C LYS A 25 10.36 -0.92 15.27
N ASP A 26 10.65 -0.61 14.01
CA ASP A 26 9.67 -0.19 13.00
C ASP A 26 8.75 0.99 13.44
N THR A 27 9.18 1.81 14.41
CA THR A 27 8.45 3.01 14.86
C THR A 27 8.88 4.26 14.08
N ILE A 28 9.72 4.09 13.07
CA ILE A 28 10.13 5.19 12.19
C ILE A 28 8.93 5.63 11.34
N SER A 29 8.78 6.95 11.17
CA SER A 29 7.75 7.49 10.27
C SER A 29 8.07 7.18 8.80
N LEU A 30 7.06 7.06 7.94
CA LEU A 30 7.28 6.75 6.52
C LEU A 30 8.12 7.83 5.82
N SER A 31 7.91 9.11 6.15
CA SER A 31 8.69 10.22 5.57
C SER A 31 10.17 10.14 5.93
N GLN A 32 10.48 9.83 7.19
CA GLN A 32 11.87 9.62 7.62
C GLN A 32 12.47 8.39 6.95
N LEU A 33 11.71 7.30 6.83
CA LEU A 33 12.19 6.09 6.16
C LEU A 33 12.49 6.33 4.68
N HIS A 34 11.62 7.03 3.94
CA HIS A 34 11.90 7.44 2.55
C HIS A 34 13.19 8.25 2.45
N THR A 35 13.36 9.24 3.34
CA THR A 35 14.58 10.06 3.39
C THR A 35 15.84 9.19 3.62
N ILE A 36 15.75 8.19 4.50
CA ILE A 36 16.85 7.25 4.73
C ILE A 36 17.11 6.40 3.48
N LEU A 37 16.09 5.94 2.78
CA LEU A 37 16.23 5.11 1.58
C LEU A 37 16.83 5.91 0.42
N ASP A 38 16.40 7.16 0.21
CA ASP A 38 16.95 8.07 -0.80
C ASP A 38 18.44 8.38 -0.56
N HIS A 39 18.87 8.33 0.70
CA HIS A 39 20.24 8.62 1.12
C HIS A 39 20.93 7.43 1.81
N GLN A 40 20.55 6.19 1.46
CA GLN A 40 20.93 5.00 2.22
C GLN A 40 22.44 4.86 2.45
N GLN A 41 23.24 5.05 1.39
CA GLN A 41 24.70 4.94 1.50
C GLN A 41 25.32 5.97 2.46
N VAL A 42 24.77 7.17 2.49
CA VAL A 42 25.25 8.24 3.37
C VAL A 42 24.82 7.95 4.80
N TYR A 43 23.57 7.55 5.00
CA TYR A 43 23.04 7.17 6.31
C TYR A 43 23.83 6.01 6.95
N GLU A 44 24.09 4.94 6.20
CA GLU A 44 24.86 3.79 6.68
C GLU A 44 26.30 4.15 7.06
N LYS A 45 26.96 5.00 6.25
CA LYS A 45 28.31 5.51 6.56
C LYS A 45 28.30 6.33 7.85
N LEU A 46 27.34 7.25 8.00
CA LEU A 46 27.20 8.09 9.19
C LEU A 46 26.94 7.25 10.44
N ALA A 47 26.00 6.30 10.39
CA ALA A 47 25.70 5.41 11.51
C ALA A 47 26.92 4.59 11.93
N THR A 48 27.69 4.08 10.95
CA THR A 48 28.89 3.29 11.23
C THR A 48 30.01 4.16 11.82
N GLN A 49 30.23 5.36 11.29
CA GLN A 49 31.32 6.24 11.73
C GLN A 49 31.04 6.92 13.07
N VAL A 50 29.79 7.34 13.31
CA VAL A 50 29.41 8.11 14.50
C VAL A 50 28.98 7.21 15.65
N LEU A 51 28.17 6.17 15.38
CA LEU A 51 27.61 5.30 16.42
C LEU A 51 28.33 3.95 16.54
N GLY A 52 29.22 3.61 15.59
CA GLY A 52 29.84 2.28 15.54
C GLY A 52 28.87 1.16 15.18
N VAL A 53 27.69 1.49 14.63
CA VAL A 53 26.62 0.51 14.33
C VAL A 53 26.26 0.57 12.85
N LYS A 54 26.22 -0.60 12.19
CA LYS A 54 25.65 -0.74 10.85
C LYS A 54 24.16 -1.09 10.95
N PRO A 55 23.24 -0.26 10.41
CA PRO A 55 21.80 -0.55 10.46
C PRO A 55 21.42 -1.68 9.49
N THR A 56 21.30 -2.92 9.98
CA THR A 56 21.01 -4.10 9.16
C THR A 56 19.53 -4.26 8.78
N CYS A 57 18.64 -3.54 9.46
CA CYS A 57 17.19 -3.61 9.27
C CYS A 57 16.68 -2.82 8.05
N ILE A 58 17.47 -1.93 7.45
CA ILE A 58 17.05 -1.07 6.32
C ILE A 58 16.42 -1.87 5.17
N PRO A 59 16.99 -2.99 4.68
CA PRO A 59 16.37 -3.75 3.58
C PRO A 59 14.99 -4.32 3.93
N GLN A 60 14.80 -4.76 5.19
CA GLN A 60 13.53 -5.28 5.66
C GLN A 60 12.49 -4.17 5.80
N SER A 61 12.86 -3.03 6.39
CA SER A 61 11.99 -1.86 6.51
C SER A 61 11.59 -1.32 5.13
N ALA A 62 12.52 -1.30 4.17
CA ALA A 62 12.25 -0.95 2.78
C ALA A 62 11.23 -1.89 2.13
N ALA A 63 11.34 -3.20 2.38
CA ALA A 63 10.39 -4.18 1.85
C ALA A 63 8.99 -4.00 2.45
N LYS A 64 8.88 -3.71 3.75
CA LYS A 64 7.61 -3.40 4.42
C LYS A 64 6.96 -2.14 3.84
N LEU A 65 7.73 -1.07 3.68
CA LEU A 65 7.27 0.18 3.09
C LEU A 65 6.78 -0.03 1.65
N ARG A 66 7.58 -0.70 0.79
CA ARG A 66 7.18 -1.02 -0.59
C ARG A 66 5.90 -1.85 -0.65
N LYS A 67 5.72 -2.82 0.25
CA LYS A 67 4.49 -3.60 0.34
C LYS A 67 3.31 -2.70 0.67
N PHE A 68 3.43 -1.85 1.68
CA PHE A 68 2.39 -0.88 2.06
C PHE A 68 2.04 0.07 0.91
N ASP A 69 3.04 0.69 0.27
CA ASP A 69 2.81 1.61 -0.86
C ASP A 69 2.10 0.92 -2.03
N THR A 70 2.50 -0.33 -2.31
CA THR A 70 1.87 -1.15 -3.33
C THR A 70 0.42 -1.43 -2.97
N GLU A 71 0.14 -1.91 -1.76
CA GLU A 71 -1.22 -2.19 -1.30
C GLU A 71 -2.08 -0.91 -1.32
N PHE A 72 -1.53 0.23 -0.89
CA PHE A 72 -2.24 1.50 -0.89
C PHE A 72 -2.65 1.94 -2.30
N VAL A 73 -1.74 1.85 -3.27
CA VAL A 73 -2.04 2.13 -4.67
C VAL A 73 -3.10 1.17 -5.22
N GLN A 74 -3.04 -0.11 -4.85
CA GLN A 74 -4.02 -1.11 -5.26
C GLN A 74 -5.41 -0.84 -4.66
N VAL A 75 -5.51 -0.50 -3.37
CA VAL A 75 -6.78 -0.12 -2.72
C VAL A 75 -7.39 1.10 -3.40
N ARG A 76 -6.58 2.14 -3.68
CA ARG A 76 -7.04 3.34 -4.41
C ARG A 76 -7.57 3.01 -5.79
N ALA A 77 -6.87 2.15 -6.53
CA ALA A 77 -7.32 1.71 -7.85
C ALA A 77 -8.61 0.89 -7.75
N TYR A 78 -8.73 0.03 -6.74
CA TYR A 78 -9.93 -0.75 -6.48
C TYR A 78 -11.16 0.14 -6.28
N VAL A 79 -11.08 1.12 -5.39
CA VAL A 79 -12.18 2.06 -5.15
C VAL A 79 -12.51 2.87 -6.41
N LYS A 80 -11.49 3.48 -7.04
CA LYS A 80 -11.70 4.37 -8.17
C LYS A 80 -12.24 3.66 -9.42
N MET A 81 -11.75 2.45 -9.69
CA MET A 81 -12.04 1.75 -10.95
C MET A 81 -13.09 0.67 -10.76
N PHE A 82 -12.99 -0.18 -9.75
CA PHE A 82 -13.83 -1.38 -9.66
C PHE A 82 -15.11 -1.13 -8.86
N CYS A 83 -15.03 -0.41 -7.73
CA CYS A 83 -16.22 -0.05 -6.97
C CYS A 83 -17.15 0.87 -7.78
N SER A 84 -16.60 1.87 -8.46
CA SER A 84 -17.36 2.81 -9.29
C SER A 84 -18.09 2.11 -10.44
N LEU A 85 -17.42 1.19 -11.16
CA LEU A 85 -18.01 0.47 -12.29
C LEU A 85 -19.10 -0.53 -11.86
N ALA A 86 -19.02 -1.05 -10.64
CA ALA A 86 -19.97 -2.03 -10.11
C ALA A 86 -20.98 -1.45 -9.10
N ARG A 87 -20.99 -0.12 -8.90
CA ARG A 87 -21.84 0.58 -7.90
C ARG A 87 -21.73 -0.07 -6.52
N VAL A 88 -20.50 -0.28 -6.06
CA VAL A 88 -20.20 -0.86 -4.75
C VAL A 88 -20.14 0.26 -3.72
N GLU A 89 -20.77 0.04 -2.57
CA GLU A 89 -20.58 0.87 -1.38
C GLU A 89 -19.12 0.79 -0.92
N ALA A 90 -18.38 1.88 -1.07
CA ALA A 90 -16.95 1.96 -0.80
C ALA A 90 -16.60 3.05 0.23
N ARG A 91 -17.59 3.62 0.92
CA ARG A 91 -17.42 4.77 1.82
C ARG A 91 -16.34 4.54 2.88
N ASP A 92 -16.34 3.37 3.52
CA ASP A 92 -15.35 3.04 4.54
C ASP A 92 -13.92 2.95 3.96
N LEU A 93 -13.80 2.45 2.73
CA LEU A 93 -12.52 2.41 2.02
C LEU A 93 -12.08 3.81 1.57
N GLU A 94 -13.02 4.68 1.17
CA GLU A 94 -12.73 6.08 0.83
C GLU A 94 -12.22 6.83 2.06
N VAL A 95 -12.88 6.68 3.21
CA VAL A 95 -12.43 7.26 4.48
C VAL A 95 -11.04 6.75 4.85
N LEU A 96 -10.79 5.44 4.72
CA LEU A 96 -9.47 4.86 4.96
C LEU A 96 -8.40 5.41 4.01
N ILE A 97 -8.73 5.58 2.72
CA ILE A 97 -7.81 6.15 1.73
C ILE A 97 -7.45 7.58 2.11
N GLU A 98 -8.43 8.43 2.44
CA GLU A 98 -8.18 9.82 2.81
C GLU A 98 -7.37 9.90 4.12
N ASP A 99 -7.72 9.11 5.14
CA ASP A 99 -6.94 9.05 6.39
C ASP A 99 -5.47 8.68 6.14
N VAL A 100 -5.21 7.71 5.27
CA VAL A 100 -3.84 7.33 4.91
C VAL A 100 -3.14 8.46 4.14
N LYS A 101 -3.82 9.16 3.23
CA LYS A 101 -3.21 10.28 2.50
C LYS A 101 -2.81 11.42 3.44
N ASP A 102 -3.72 11.82 4.31
CA ASP A 102 -3.54 12.96 5.20
C ASP A 102 -2.42 12.73 6.21
N HIS A 103 -2.26 11.48 6.67
CA HIS A 103 -1.28 11.10 7.67
C HIS A 103 -0.08 10.32 7.13
N TYR A 104 0.07 10.20 5.81
CA TYR A 104 1.10 9.33 5.18
C TYR A 104 2.50 9.58 5.75
N ASN A 105 2.90 10.85 5.80
CA ASN A 105 4.25 11.23 6.20
C ASN A 105 4.55 10.92 7.68
N THR A 106 3.52 10.94 8.53
CA THR A 106 3.64 10.75 9.98
C THR A 106 3.33 9.33 10.41
N LEU A 107 2.81 8.49 9.51
CA LEU A 107 2.47 7.10 9.83
C LEU A 107 3.74 6.32 10.19
N GLU A 108 3.71 5.58 11.28
CA GLU A 108 4.80 4.69 11.64
C GLU A 108 4.78 3.42 10.77
N LEU A 109 5.96 2.89 10.44
CA LEU A 109 6.08 1.71 9.57
C LEU A 109 5.32 0.49 10.13
N GLN A 110 5.36 0.25 11.43
CA GLN A 110 4.62 -0.85 12.07
C GLN A 110 3.09 -0.69 11.91
N VAL A 111 2.57 0.54 11.98
CA VAL A 111 1.14 0.83 11.82
C VAL A 111 0.75 0.71 10.34
N ALA A 112 1.61 1.17 9.43
CA ALA A 112 1.43 1.02 8.00
C ALA A 112 1.36 -0.46 7.59
N ALA A 113 2.18 -1.32 8.19
CA ALA A 113 2.25 -2.75 7.84
C ALA A 113 0.94 -3.51 8.06
N SER A 114 0.08 -3.06 8.98
CA SER A 114 -1.22 -3.65 9.29
C SER A 114 -2.42 -2.80 8.85
N LYS A 115 -2.19 -1.65 8.21
CA LYS A 115 -3.23 -0.65 7.89
C LYS A 115 -4.37 -1.20 7.03
N PHE A 116 -4.09 -2.19 6.20
CA PHE A 116 -5.07 -2.85 5.32
C PHE A 116 -5.45 -4.25 5.79
N ASP A 117 -5.05 -4.65 7.00
CA ASP A 117 -5.45 -5.92 7.59
C ASP A 117 -6.98 -5.94 7.77
N GLY A 118 -7.60 -7.10 7.53
CA GLY A 118 -9.05 -7.27 7.66
C GLY A 118 -9.87 -6.81 6.44
N LEU A 119 -9.29 -6.12 5.46
CA LEU A 119 -10.00 -5.83 4.21
C LEU A 119 -10.29 -7.13 3.45
N ALA A 120 -11.58 -7.48 3.33
CA ALA A 120 -12.01 -8.71 2.66
C ALA A 120 -11.52 -8.82 1.21
N VAL A 121 -11.39 -7.68 0.51
CA VAL A 121 -10.91 -7.62 -0.88
C VAL A 121 -9.38 -7.75 -1.00
N ARG A 122 -8.63 -7.60 0.10
CA ARG A 122 -7.15 -7.55 0.07
C ARG A 122 -6.49 -8.69 -0.71
N PRO A 123 -6.90 -9.97 -0.56
CA PRO A 123 -6.29 -11.08 -1.30
C PRO A 123 -6.42 -10.96 -2.83
N HIS A 124 -7.38 -10.16 -3.31
CA HIS A 124 -7.69 -9.99 -4.72
C HIS A 124 -7.11 -8.72 -5.33
N LEU A 125 -6.61 -7.79 -4.50
CA LEU A 125 -6.15 -6.47 -4.93
C LEU A 125 -5.04 -6.55 -5.99
N GLY A 126 -4.06 -7.45 -5.82
CA GLY A 126 -2.99 -7.62 -6.81
C GLY A 126 -3.49 -8.05 -8.19
N TRP A 127 -4.44 -9.00 -8.22
CA TRP A 127 -5.05 -9.47 -9.46
C TRP A 127 -5.94 -8.40 -10.11
N LEU A 128 -6.77 -7.72 -9.33
CA LEU A 128 -7.60 -6.62 -9.85
C LEU A 128 -6.72 -5.48 -10.40
N PHE A 129 -5.63 -5.17 -9.70
CA PHE A 129 -4.71 -4.12 -10.11
C PHE A 129 -3.96 -4.46 -11.39
N SER A 130 -3.61 -5.72 -11.66
CA SER A 130 -2.96 -6.10 -12.92
C SER A 130 -3.89 -5.94 -14.12
N LEU A 131 -5.21 -5.96 -13.90
CA LEU A 131 -6.24 -5.78 -14.92
C LEU A 131 -6.75 -4.32 -15.05
N ARG A 132 -6.17 -3.39 -14.28
CA ARG A 132 -6.53 -1.97 -14.34
C ARG A 132 -6.28 -1.43 -15.75
N GLY A 133 -7.27 -0.77 -16.34
CA GLY A 133 -7.18 -0.22 -17.70
C GLY A 133 -7.50 -1.20 -18.82
N SER A 134 -7.84 -2.46 -18.53
CA SER A 134 -8.42 -3.36 -19.54
C SER A 134 -9.90 -3.03 -19.76
N ASP A 135 -10.24 -2.54 -20.95
CA ASP A 135 -11.64 -2.29 -21.34
C ASP A 135 -12.45 -3.58 -21.37
N VAL A 136 -11.84 -4.66 -21.85
CA VAL A 136 -12.43 -6.00 -21.88
C VAL A 136 -12.78 -6.46 -20.47
N PHE A 137 -11.82 -6.38 -19.54
CA PHE A 137 -12.08 -6.77 -18.15
C PHE A 137 -13.09 -5.85 -17.47
N SER A 138 -13.08 -4.55 -17.79
CA SER A 138 -14.07 -3.61 -17.27
C SER A 138 -15.50 -3.99 -17.66
N ASN A 139 -15.71 -4.52 -18.87
CA ASN A 139 -17.00 -5.03 -19.31
C ASN A 139 -17.39 -6.34 -18.61
N ILE A 140 -16.43 -7.26 -18.45
CA ILE A 140 -16.62 -8.50 -17.68
C ILE A 140 -17.01 -8.17 -16.24
N TRP A 141 -16.30 -7.24 -15.60
CA TRP A 141 -16.55 -6.79 -14.23
C TRP A 141 -17.97 -6.23 -14.06
N LYS A 142 -18.39 -5.31 -14.95
CA LYS A 142 -19.76 -4.78 -14.97
C LYS A 142 -20.81 -5.88 -15.15
N SER A 143 -20.55 -6.85 -16.03
CA SER A 143 -21.44 -7.98 -16.27
C SER A 143 -21.53 -8.90 -15.05
N ALA A 144 -20.41 -9.15 -14.38
CA ALA A 144 -20.36 -9.91 -13.15
C ALA A 144 -21.15 -9.25 -12.02
N ALA A 145 -21.04 -7.93 -11.88
CA ALA A 145 -21.73 -7.13 -10.88
C ALA A 145 -23.25 -7.02 -11.07
N ARG A 146 -23.78 -7.29 -12.28
CA ARG A 146 -25.23 -7.33 -12.52
C ARG A 146 -25.82 -8.61 -11.91
N LEU A 147 -26.29 -8.52 -10.67
CA LEU A 147 -27.09 -9.56 -10.01
C LEU A 147 -28.52 -9.51 -10.57
N GLY A 148 -28.94 -10.53 -11.33
CA GLY A 148 -30.35 -10.81 -11.61
C GLY A 148 -31.17 -9.75 -12.38
N GLY A 149 -30.54 -8.80 -13.09
CA GLY A 149 -31.25 -7.81 -13.92
C GLY A 149 -31.72 -6.55 -13.20
N ALA A 150 -31.52 -6.42 -11.88
CA ALA A 150 -31.79 -5.19 -11.15
C ALA A 150 -30.67 -4.16 -11.42
N ARG A 151 -31.00 -3.06 -12.11
CA ARG A 151 -30.02 -2.03 -12.51
C ARG A 151 -29.62 -1.07 -11.38
N ASP A 152 -30.29 -1.09 -10.24
CA ASP A 152 -30.18 -0.06 -9.18
C ASP A 152 -29.82 -0.56 -7.78
N VAL A 153 -29.26 -1.77 -7.65
CA VAL A 153 -28.79 -2.25 -6.34
C VAL A 153 -27.33 -1.81 -6.12
N THR A 154 -27.09 -1.10 -5.02
CA THR A 154 -25.72 -0.82 -4.55
C THR A 154 -25.17 -2.08 -3.87
N LEU A 155 -24.00 -2.55 -4.29
CA LEU A 155 -23.39 -3.77 -3.77
C LEU A 155 -22.59 -3.50 -2.50
N ARG A 156 -22.64 -4.43 -1.54
CA ARG A 156 -21.72 -4.41 -0.39
C ARG A 156 -20.40 -5.10 -0.73
N GLN A 157 -19.34 -4.78 0.02
CA GLN A 157 -18.00 -5.36 -0.18
C GLN A 157 -18.02 -6.89 -0.10
N GLU A 158 -18.81 -7.48 0.80
CA GLU A 158 -18.92 -8.93 0.95
C GLU A 158 -19.51 -9.58 -0.30
N SER A 159 -20.49 -8.95 -0.94
CA SER A 159 -21.07 -9.43 -2.20
C SER A 159 -20.06 -9.35 -3.35
N VAL A 160 -19.19 -8.34 -3.36
CA VAL A 160 -18.12 -8.26 -4.35
C VAL A 160 -17.17 -9.43 -4.22
N VAL A 161 -16.72 -9.72 -3.00
CA VAL A 161 -15.77 -10.80 -2.73
C VAL A 161 -16.37 -12.19 -2.97
N SER A 162 -17.61 -12.41 -2.53
CA SER A 162 -18.27 -13.72 -2.62
C SER A 162 -18.90 -14.03 -3.98
N LEU A 163 -19.30 -13.03 -4.76
CA LEU A 163 -20.06 -13.23 -6.01
C LEU A 163 -19.37 -12.61 -7.23
N VAL A 164 -19.03 -11.32 -7.15
CA VAL A 164 -18.55 -10.57 -8.33
C VAL A 164 -17.15 -11.02 -8.75
N ILE A 165 -16.21 -11.11 -7.79
CA ILE A 165 -14.83 -11.52 -8.06
C ILE A 165 -14.77 -12.93 -8.65
N PRO A 166 -15.39 -13.97 -8.05
CA PRO A 166 -15.38 -15.32 -8.62
C PRO A 166 -15.96 -15.37 -10.02
N LYS A 167 -17.09 -14.70 -10.26
CA LYS A 167 -17.75 -14.67 -11.58
C LYS A 167 -16.88 -13.95 -12.62
N ALA A 168 -16.32 -12.79 -12.28
CA ALA A 168 -15.44 -12.05 -13.17
C ALA A 168 -14.16 -12.83 -13.49
N LYS A 169 -13.59 -13.53 -12.51
CA LYS A 169 -12.41 -14.38 -12.71
C LYS A 169 -12.71 -15.54 -13.65
N ALA A 170 -13.81 -16.25 -13.44
CA ALA A 170 -14.23 -17.34 -14.32
C ALA A 170 -14.47 -16.86 -15.76
N SER A 171 -15.14 -15.72 -15.95
CA SER A 171 -15.37 -15.14 -17.27
C SER A 171 -14.07 -14.69 -17.95
N TRP A 172 -13.13 -14.11 -17.20
CA TRP A 172 -11.82 -13.71 -17.72
C TRP A 172 -10.99 -14.92 -18.15
N GLU A 173 -10.97 -15.97 -17.34
CA GLU A 173 -10.25 -17.22 -17.66
C GLU A 173 -10.87 -17.97 -18.84
N ALA A 174 -12.21 -17.99 -18.97
CA ALA A 174 -12.89 -18.55 -20.13
C ALA A 174 -12.50 -17.79 -21.41
N LEU A 175 -12.56 -16.46 -21.38
CA LEU A 175 -12.17 -15.63 -22.52
C LEU A 175 -10.70 -15.84 -22.92
N ALA A 176 -9.79 -15.93 -21.94
CA ALA A 176 -8.38 -16.18 -22.21
C ALA A 176 -8.18 -17.52 -22.93
N LYS A 177 -8.87 -18.58 -22.49
CA LYS A 177 -8.83 -19.90 -23.13
C LYS A 177 -9.42 -19.88 -24.54
N ASP A 178 -10.52 -19.18 -24.75
CA ASP A 178 -11.15 -19.08 -26.07
C ASP A 178 -10.18 -18.41 -27.05
N ILE A 179 -9.54 -17.30 -26.66
CA ILE A 179 -8.52 -16.62 -27.47
C ILE A 179 -7.33 -17.53 -27.78
N GLU A 180 -6.88 -18.36 -26.83
CA GLU A 180 -5.79 -19.31 -27.05
C GLU A 180 -6.17 -20.44 -28.02
N ASN A 181 -7.44 -20.83 -28.05
CA ASN A 181 -7.93 -21.95 -28.87
C ASN A 181 -8.41 -21.53 -30.28
N GLY A 182 -8.64 -20.24 -30.54
CA GLY A 182 -9.06 -19.69 -31.84
C GLY A 182 -10.56 -19.61 -32.00
#